data_AF-A0A1Q6W8A8-F1
#
_entry.id   AF-A0A1Q6W8A8-F1
#
_cell.length_a   1.000
_cell.length_b   1.000
_cell.length_c   1.000
_cell.angle_alpha   90.00
_cell.angle_beta   90.00
_cell.angle_gamma   90.00
#
_symmetry.space_group_name_H-M   'P 1'
#
loop_
_entity.id
_entity.type
_entity.pdbx_description
1 polymer ?
#
loop_
_entity_poly.entity_id
_entity_poly.type
_entity_poly.pdbx_seq_one_letter_code
_entity_poly.pdbx_strand_id
1 'polypeptide(L)'
;MRERLVLGSTALLLPLVLWEVIPRIVTLPRGVRLFLATPSQIAVALGRLVASGELQQHFTVSATEFLIGLGLSIVVGLPLGVLFGRVAWLDDLVDPFVTALNATPRIVWLPLLILWFGLGIWSKVLIVFLGAVFPLLVNTYEGVRNADRVLVNVVRSFGGSSWQVARRRRRVLRRQPRTRVHDRLGGVQLPPGRHVRRRARADGALTRADLLRPGRGGAADALAAGGREDVLSVG
;
A
#
# COMPACT_ATOMS: atom_id res chain seq x y z
N MET A 1 15.80 28.32 -8.63
CA MET A 1 15.24 28.18 -7.25
C MET A 1 13.93 28.94 -7.07
N ARG A 2 13.80 30.20 -7.54
CA ARG A 2 12.55 30.99 -7.49
C ARG A 2 11.37 30.36 -8.25
N GLU A 3 11.60 29.77 -9.42
CA GLU A 3 10.54 29.10 -10.21
C GLU A 3 9.87 27.93 -9.49
N ARG A 4 10.65 27.12 -8.75
CA ARG A 4 10.11 26.00 -7.94
C ARG A 4 9.26 26.49 -6.77
N LEU A 5 9.64 27.62 -6.16
CA LEU A 5 8.88 28.24 -5.09
C LEU A 5 7.57 28.84 -5.61
N VAL A 6 7.58 29.47 -6.80
CA VAL A 6 6.36 30.02 -7.42
C VAL A 6 5.40 28.89 -7.82
N LEU A 7 5.89 27.83 -8.48
CA LEU A 7 5.08 26.68 -8.86
C LEU A 7 4.43 25.99 -7.64
N GLY A 8 5.18 25.82 -6.54
CA GLY A 8 4.64 25.24 -5.30
C GLY A 8 3.61 26.14 -4.62
N SER A 9 3.86 27.45 -4.57
CA SER A 9 2.94 28.42 -3.97
C SER A 9 1.63 28.50 -4.75
N THR A 10 1.71 28.57 -6.07
CA THR A 10 0.53 28.61 -6.95
C THR A 10 -0.29 27.33 -6.84
N ALA A 11 0.34 26.15 -6.77
CA ALA A 11 -0.37 24.88 -6.61
C ALA A 11 -1.17 24.80 -5.30
N LEU A 12 -0.71 25.45 -4.24
CA LEU A 12 -1.40 25.49 -2.95
C LEU A 12 -2.47 26.60 -2.87
N LEU A 13 -2.13 27.80 -3.34
CA LEU A 13 -3.00 28.98 -3.22
C LEU A 13 -4.15 28.96 -4.21
N LEU A 14 -3.95 28.45 -5.43
CA LEU A 14 -4.98 28.40 -6.46
C LEU A 14 -6.24 27.64 -5.98
N PRO A 15 -6.17 26.38 -5.48
CA PRO A 15 -7.35 25.67 -5.01
C PRO A 15 -7.96 26.33 -3.76
N LEU A 16 -7.16 26.94 -2.89
CA LEU A 16 -7.66 27.62 -1.69
C LEU A 16 -8.47 28.88 -2.03
N VAL A 17 -7.97 29.69 -2.96
CA VAL A 17 -8.66 30.88 -3.46
C VAL A 17 -9.92 30.46 -4.23
N LEU A 18 -9.84 29.44 -5.08
CA LEU A 18 -11.01 28.90 -5.76
C LEU A 18 -12.05 28.40 -4.75
N TRP A 19 -11.65 27.72 -3.68
CA TRP A 19 -12.55 27.26 -2.63
C TRP A 19 -13.24 28.42 -1.87
N GLU A 20 -12.53 29.53 -1.63
CA GLU A 20 -13.11 30.72 -1.01
C GLU A 20 -14.07 31.47 -1.95
N VAL A 21 -13.76 31.52 -3.25
CA VAL A 21 -14.44 32.37 -4.24
C VAL A 21 -15.63 31.68 -4.90
N ILE A 22 -15.53 30.39 -5.23
CA ILE A 22 -16.59 29.64 -5.92
C ILE A 22 -17.95 29.71 -5.18
N PRO A 23 -18.03 29.49 -3.84
CA PRO A 23 -19.30 29.57 -3.11
C PRO A 23 -19.89 30.99 -3.02
N ARG A 24 -19.07 32.02 -3.24
CA ARG A 24 -19.48 33.44 -3.22
C ARG A 24 -20.06 33.89 -4.56
N ILE A 25 -19.52 33.40 -5.67
CA ILE A 25 -19.95 33.78 -7.03
C ILE A 25 -21.12 32.92 -7.51
N VAL A 26 -21.11 31.62 -7.19
CA VAL A 26 -22.18 30.71 -7.62
C VAL A 26 -23.36 30.81 -6.64
N THR A 27 -24.55 31.09 -7.15
CA THR A 27 -25.82 31.05 -6.41
C THR A 27 -26.20 29.60 -6.11
N LEU A 28 -25.50 29.01 -5.14
CA LEU A 28 -25.78 27.67 -4.66
C LEU A 28 -27.06 27.66 -3.80
N PRO A 29 -27.92 26.64 -3.92
CA PRO A 29 -29.03 26.43 -3.00
C PRO A 29 -28.55 26.46 -1.53
N ARG A 30 -29.37 27.00 -0.61
CA ARG A 30 -29.00 27.17 0.80
C ARG A 30 -28.46 25.89 1.46
N GLY A 31 -29.00 24.72 1.08
CA GLY A 31 -28.51 23.42 1.56
C GLY A 31 -27.07 23.14 1.15
N VAL A 32 -26.70 23.40 -0.11
CA VAL A 32 -25.35 23.15 -0.64
C VAL A 32 -24.33 24.13 -0.08
N ARG A 33 -24.74 25.38 0.18
CA ARG A 33 -23.89 26.39 0.83
C ARG A 33 -23.52 26.03 2.28
N LEU A 34 -24.35 25.24 2.96
CA LEU A 34 -24.07 24.76 4.33
C LEU A 34 -22.94 23.70 4.34
N PHE A 35 -22.86 22.88 3.29
CA PHE A 35 -21.80 21.86 3.15
C PHE A 35 -20.49 22.44 2.59
N LEU A 36 -20.54 23.59 1.90
CA LEU A 36 -19.38 24.32 1.39
C LEU A 36 -18.98 25.45 2.36
N ALA A 37 -18.57 25.08 3.56
CA ALA A 37 -17.98 26.01 4.50
C ALA A 37 -16.71 26.63 3.88
N THR A 38 -16.70 27.96 3.77
CA THR A 38 -15.55 28.69 3.22
C THR A 38 -14.42 28.75 4.24
N PRO A 39 -13.14 28.76 3.80
CA PRO A 39 -11.99 28.94 4.69
C PRO A 39 -12.14 30.10 5.67
N SER A 40 -12.68 31.24 5.23
CA SER A 40 -12.94 32.40 6.10
C SER A 40 -13.97 32.12 7.20
N GLN A 41 -15.06 31.41 6.90
CA GLN A 41 -16.06 31.00 7.89
C GLN A 41 -15.50 30.01 8.89
N ILE A 42 -14.67 29.06 8.42
CA ILE A 42 -13.98 28.10 9.29
C ILE A 42 -13.06 28.85 10.27
N ALA A 43 -12.31 29.85 9.80
CA ALA A 43 -11.44 30.65 10.67
C ALA A 43 -12.22 31.42 11.75
N VAL A 44 -13.34 32.05 11.40
CA VAL A 44 -14.21 32.74 12.37
C VAL A 44 -14.83 31.76 13.35
N ALA A 45 -15.33 30.62 12.88
CA ALA A 45 -15.90 29.58 13.73
C ALA A 45 -14.84 29.02 14.70
N LEU A 46 -13.63 28.73 14.23
CA LEU A 46 -12.51 28.31 15.07
C LEU A 46 -12.22 29.34 16.17
N GLY A 47 -12.12 30.63 15.83
CA GLY A 47 -11.90 31.68 16.81
C GLY A 47 -13.00 31.74 17.89
N ARG A 48 -14.27 31.55 17.49
CA ARG A 48 -15.40 31.48 18.42
C ARG A 48 -15.33 30.25 19.33
N LEU A 49 -15.05 29.08 18.78
CA LEU A 49 -14.95 27.82 19.53
C LEU A 49 -13.76 27.82 20.52
N VAL A 50 -12.66 28.45 20.13
CA VAL A 50 -11.49 28.66 21.00
C VAL A 50 -11.83 29.64 22.11
N ALA A 51 -12.52 30.74 21.81
CA ALA A 51 -12.91 31.74 22.80
C ALA A 51 -13.98 31.22 23.77
N SER A 52 -14.91 30.36 23.32
CA SER A 52 -15.96 29.77 24.15
C SER A 52 -15.45 28.65 25.08
N GLY A 53 -14.26 28.10 24.82
CA GLY A 53 -13.71 26.98 25.60
C GLY A 53 -14.22 25.60 25.17
N GLU A 54 -15.22 25.53 24.28
CA GLU A 54 -15.80 24.27 23.82
C GLU A 54 -14.77 23.40 23.07
N LEU A 55 -13.92 24.02 22.25
CA LEU A 55 -12.89 23.28 21.52
C LEU A 55 -11.93 22.58 22.49
N GLN A 56 -11.47 23.30 23.51
CA GLN A 56 -10.54 22.81 24.51
C GLN A 56 -11.16 21.68 25.33
N GLN A 57 -12.44 21.80 25.69
CA GLN A 57 -13.17 20.76 26.41
C GLN A 57 -13.27 19.48 25.57
N HIS A 58 -13.75 19.57 24.33
CA HIS A 58 -13.88 18.42 23.44
C HIS A 58 -12.53 17.79 23.08
N PHE A 59 -11.51 18.63 22.88
CA PHE A 59 -10.14 18.18 22.63
C PHE A 59 -9.58 17.42 23.84
N THR A 60 -9.76 17.95 25.05
CA THR A 60 -9.23 17.32 26.28
C THR A 60 -9.88 15.97 26.53
N VAL A 61 -11.20 15.85 26.33
CA VAL A 61 -11.91 14.57 26.44
C VAL A 61 -11.37 13.56 25.43
N SER A 62 -11.27 13.95 24.16
CA SER A 62 -10.78 13.08 23.09
C SER A 62 -9.32 12.68 23.30
N ALA A 63 -8.47 13.61 23.75
CA ALA A 63 -7.08 13.36 24.06
C ALA A 63 -6.93 12.40 25.25
N THR A 64 -7.74 12.56 26.30
CA THR A 64 -7.72 11.68 27.47
C THR A 64 -8.12 10.26 27.09
N GLU A 65 -9.22 10.10 26.34
CA GLU A 65 -9.68 8.81 25.80
C GLU A 65 -8.58 8.13 24.97
N PHE A 66 -7.94 8.90 24.08
CA PHE A 66 -6.84 8.42 23.24
C PHE A 66 -5.62 8.01 24.05
N LEU A 67 -5.17 8.83 25.00
CA LEU A 67 -3.98 8.56 25.81
C LEU A 67 -4.17 7.34 26.71
N ILE A 68 -5.35 7.16 27.30
CA ILE A 68 -5.66 5.97 28.10
C ILE A 68 -5.66 4.71 27.22
N GLY A 69 -6.36 4.75 26.09
CA GLY A 69 -6.42 3.61 25.17
C GLY A 69 -5.06 3.24 24.59
N LEU A 70 -4.25 4.24 24.21
CA LEU A 70 -2.88 4.06 23.75
C LEU A 70 -1.98 3.54 24.88
N GLY A 71 -2.08 4.08 26.08
CA GLY A 71 -1.33 3.63 27.26
C GLY A 71 -1.57 2.16 27.56
N LEU A 72 -2.83 1.73 27.57
CA LEU A 72 -3.20 0.31 27.72
C LEU A 72 -2.62 -0.54 26.58
N SER A 73 -2.66 -0.03 25.35
CA SER A 73 -2.10 -0.73 24.18
C SER A 73 -0.60 -0.89 24.26
N ILE A 74 0.12 0.09 24.79
CA ILE A 74 1.57 0.05 25.00
C ILE A 74 1.89 -0.98 26.07
N VAL A 75 1.21 -0.93 27.21
CA VAL A 75 1.42 -1.83 28.35
C VAL A 75 1.16 -3.29 27.98
N VAL A 76 0.21 -3.56 27.07
CA VAL A 76 -0.10 -4.94 26.63
C VAL A 76 0.69 -5.33 25.38
N GLY A 77 0.64 -4.49 24.35
CA GLY A 77 1.18 -4.77 23.03
C GLY A 77 2.71 -4.83 22.98
N LEU A 78 3.43 -3.94 23.68
CA LEU A 78 4.89 -3.99 23.67
C LEU A 78 5.42 -5.25 24.36
N PRO A 79 5.03 -5.58 25.61
CA PRO A 79 5.55 -6.77 26.27
C PRO A 79 5.25 -8.05 25.49
N LEU A 80 4.04 -8.19 24.93
CA LEU A 80 3.69 -9.33 24.09
C LEU A 80 4.50 -9.37 22.80
N GLY A 81 4.65 -8.24 22.11
CA GLY A 81 5.45 -8.15 20.88
C GLY A 81 6.92 -8.49 21.13
N VAL A 82 7.50 -7.99 22.23
CA VAL A 82 8.87 -8.32 22.64
C VAL A 82 9.00 -9.81 23.01
N LEU A 83 8.02 -10.36 23.74
CA LEU A 83 8.01 -11.75 24.15
C LEU A 83 7.96 -12.67 22.92
N PHE A 84 7.07 -12.42 21.97
CA PHE A 84 6.97 -13.20 20.74
C PHE A 84 8.19 -13.01 19.84
N GLY A 85 8.73 -11.79 19.74
CA GLY A 85 9.89 -11.49 18.89
C GLY A 85 11.19 -12.16 19.35
N ARG A 86 11.30 -12.53 20.63
CA ARG A 86 12.46 -13.26 21.16
C ARG A 86 12.44 -14.77 20.90
N VAL A 87 11.28 -15.33 20.58
CA VAL A 87 11.06 -16.77 20.59
C VAL A 87 10.96 -17.32 19.18
N ALA A 88 12.10 -17.81 18.67
CA ALA A 88 12.25 -18.25 17.28
C ALA A 88 11.33 -19.42 16.84
N TRP A 89 10.68 -20.15 17.76
CA TRP A 89 9.73 -21.21 17.39
C TRP A 89 8.31 -20.68 17.13
N LEU A 90 8.00 -19.47 17.61
CA LEU A 90 6.71 -18.83 17.37
C LEU A 90 6.63 -18.19 15.99
N ASP A 91 7.75 -18.02 15.26
CA ASP A 91 7.76 -17.38 13.93
C ASP A 91 6.75 -18.02 12.96
N ASP A 92 6.83 -19.34 12.78
CA ASP A 92 5.94 -20.06 11.85
C ASP A 92 4.48 -20.07 12.32
N LEU A 93 4.25 -19.89 13.61
CA LEU A 93 2.91 -19.83 14.20
C LEU A 93 2.32 -18.42 14.10
N VAL A 94 3.14 -17.39 14.31
CA VAL A 94 2.73 -15.98 14.44
C VAL A 94 2.63 -15.30 13.08
N ASP A 95 3.46 -15.65 12.09
CA ASP A 95 3.40 -15.11 10.73
C ASP A 95 1.97 -15.13 10.09
N PRO A 96 1.20 -16.23 10.15
CA PRO A 96 -0.17 -16.22 9.64
C PRO A 96 -1.11 -15.31 10.45
N PHE A 97 -0.94 -15.21 11.76
CA PHE A 97 -1.73 -14.29 12.59
C PHE A 97 -1.37 -12.84 12.32
N VAL A 98 -0.10 -12.50 12.14
CA VAL A 98 0.35 -11.14 11.80
C VAL A 98 -0.29 -10.71 10.48
N THR A 99 -0.31 -11.59 9.49
CA THR A 99 -0.92 -11.32 8.19
C THR A 99 -2.45 -11.15 8.33
N ALA A 100 -3.11 -12.04 9.07
CA ALA A 100 -4.55 -11.96 9.31
C ALA A 100 -4.96 -10.71 10.11
N LEU A 101 -4.21 -10.36 11.15
CA LEU A 101 -4.45 -9.18 11.99
C LEU A 101 -4.26 -7.89 11.20
N ASN A 102 -3.29 -7.83 10.29
CA ASN A 102 -3.12 -6.68 9.40
C ASN A 102 -4.24 -6.57 8.35
N ALA A 103 -4.74 -7.71 7.86
CA ALA A 103 -5.85 -7.75 6.90
C ALA A 103 -7.22 -7.49 7.53
N THR A 104 -7.35 -7.61 8.85
CA THR A 104 -8.65 -7.47 9.54
C THR A 104 -9.08 -5.99 9.55
N PRO A 105 -10.27 -5.66 9.01
CA PRO A 105 -10.79 -4.31 9.08
C PRO A 105 -11.15 -3.96 10.53
N ARG A 106 -10.30 -3.14 11.17
CA ARG A 106 -10.47 -2.70 12.57
C ARG A 106 -11.78 -1.95 12.83
N ILE A 107 -12.38 -1.37 11.79
CA ILE A 107 -13.63 -0.59 11.89
C ILE A 107 -14.85 -1.45 12.27
N VAL A 108 -14.77 -2.78 12.08
CA VAL A 108 -15.88 -3.70 12.39
C VAL A 108 -16.19 -3.77 13.89
N TRP A 109 -15.22 -3.48 14.75
CA TRP A 109 -15.41 -3.50 16.21
C TRP A 109 -16.24 -2.32 16.73
N LEU A 110 -16.27 -1.21 15.98
CA LEU A 110 -16.93 0.02 16.38
C LEU A 110 -18.41 -0.17 16.77
N PRO A 111 -19.28 -0.76 15.92
CA PRO A 111 -20.70 -0.96 16.27
C PRO A 111 -20.91 -1.90 17.46
N LEU A 112 -20.12 -2.98 17.58
CA LEU A 112 -20.26 -3.95 18.67
C LEU A 112 -19.92 -3.32 20.03
N LEU A 113 -18.83 -2.54 20.08
CA LEU A 113 -18.39 -1.88 21.31
C LEU A 113 -19.37 -0.78 21.73
N ILE A 114 -19.91 -0.03 20.77
CA ILE A 114 -20.95 0.97 21.04
C ILE A 114 -22.22 0.30 21.55
N LEU A 115 -22.61 -0.85 21.00
CA LEU A 115 -23.79 -1.59 21.46
C LEU A 115 -23.62 -2.07 22.91
N TRP A 116 -22.44 -2.55 23.28
CA TRP A 116 -22.19 -3.15 24.60
C TRP A 116 -21.93 -2.10 25.68
N PHE A 117 -21.08 -1.11 25.39
CA PHE A 117 -20.62 -0.11 26.36
C PHE A 117 -21.34 1.24 26.21
N GLY A 118 -22.19 1.40 25.19
CA GLY A 118 -22.92 2.63 24.92
C GLY A 118 -22.06 3.73 24.28
N LEU A 119 -22.54 4.97 24.34
CA LEU A 119 -21.83 6.17 23.89
C LEU A 119 -21.00 6.81 25.02
N GLY A 120 -20.20 6.00 25.71
CA GLY A 120 -19.35 6.42 26.83
C GLY A 120 -17.87 6.60 26.48
N ILE A 121 -17.13 7.14 27.45
CA ILE A 121 -15.65 7.25 27.41
C ILE A 121 -15.03 5.87 27.21
N TRP A 122 -15.52 4.86 27.93
CA TRP A 122 -14.99 3.49 27.88
C TRP A 122 -15.08 2.85 26.50
N SER A 123 -16.17 3.08 25.76
CA SER A 123 -16.34 2.57 24.40
C SER A 123 -15.22 3.08 23.49
N LYS A 124 -14.94 4.39 23.53
CA LYS A 124 -13.91 5.03 22.70
C LYS A 124 -12.50 4.59 23.12
N VAL A 125 -12.25 4.46 24.42
CA VAL A 125 -10.98 3.93 24.95
C VAL A 125 -10.73 2.52 24.41
N LEU A 126 -11.74 1.64 24.44
CA LEU A 126 -11.63 0.27 23.91
C LEU A 126 -11.38 0.25 22.39
N ILE A 127 -12.01 1.16 21.65
CA ILE A 127 -11.79 1.30 20.20
C ILE A 127 -10.34 1.68 19.92
N VAL A 128 -9.80 2.69 20.62
CA VAL A 128 -8.40 3.09 20.48
C VAL A 128 -7.48 1.94 20.89
N PHE A 129 -7.80 1.26 22.00
CA PHE A 129 -7.02 0.12 22.49
C PHE A 129 -6.92 -1.00 21.45
N LEU A 130 -8.06 -1.50 20.96
CA LEU A 130 -8.08 -2.57 19.96
C LEU A 130 -7.48 -2.11 18.63
N GLY A 131 -7.66 -0.84 18.26
CA GLY A 131 -7.09 -0.25 17.05
C GLY A 131 -5.55 -0.18 17.07
N ALA A 132 -4.96 0.01 18.25
CA ALA A 132 -3.53 0.22 18.45
C ALA A 132 -2.78 -1.03 18.94
N VAL A 133 -3.37 -1.88 19.79
CA VAL A 133 -2.67 -3.02 20.41
C VAL A 133 -2.10 -4.01 19.39
N PHE A 134 -2.84 -4.34 18.33
CA PHE A 134 -2.35 -5.30 17.32
C PHE A 134 -1.21 -4.72 16.47
N PRO A 135 -1.31 -3.52 15.87
CA PRO A 135 -0.16 -2.91 15.20
C PRO A 135 1.04 -2.72 16.11
N LEU A 136 0.84 -2.32 17.37
CA LEU A 136 1.95 -2.18 18.32
C LEU A 136 2.64 -3.53 18.54
N LEU A 137 1.88 -4.59 18.79
CA LEU A 137 2.40 -5.94 18.96
C LEU A 137 3.18 -6.39 17.72
N VAL A 138 2.58 -6.27 16.53
CA VAL A 138 3.19 -6.69 15.26
C VAL A 138 4.45 -5.89 14.94
N ASN A 139 4.39 -4.55 15.02
CA ASN A 139 5.53 -3.68 14.74
C ASN A 139 6.66 -3.92 15.74
N THR A 140 6.33 -4.20 17.01
CA THR A 140 7.33 -4.53 18.03
C THR A 140 7.95 -5.90 17.77
N TYR A 141 7.13 -6.90 17.42
CA TYR A 141 7.60 -8.24 17.01
C TYR A 141 8.61 -8.15 15.86
N GLU A 142 8.23 -7.49 14.77
CA GLU A 142 9.09 -7.28 13.61
C GLU A 142 10.33 -6.43 13.95
N GLY A 143 10.15 -5.39 14.77
CA GLY A 143 11.25 -4.53 15.22
C GLY A 143 12.32 -5.28 16.01
N VAL A 144 11.91 -6.11 16.98
CA VAL A 144 12.83 -6.94 17.78
C VAL A 144 13.56 -7.95 16.90
N ARG A 145 12.84 -8.57 15.94
CA ARG A 145 13.42 -9.55 15.01
C ARG A 145 14.45 -8.93 14.08
N ASN A 146 14.17 -7.75 13.54
CA ASN A 146 15.09 -7.02 12.67
C ASN A 146 16.31 -6.53 13.43
N ALA A 147 16.15 -6.08 14.68
CA ALA A 147 17.26 -5.70 15.54
C ALA A 147 18.22 -6.87 15.84
N ASP A 148 17.69 -8.08 16.14
CA ASP A 148 18.51 -9.28 16.35
C ASP A 148 19.32 -9.64 15.09
N ARG A 149 18.68 -9.55 13.91
CA ARG A 149 19.35 -9.78 12.62
C ARG A 149 20.48 -8.78 12.35
N VAL A 150 20.25 -7.49 12.62
CA VAL A 150 21.27 -6.44 12.48
C VAL A 150 22.45 -6.68 13.42
N LEU A 151 22.18 -6.98 14.69
CA LEU A 151 23.22 -7.23 15.68
C LEU A 151 24.07 -8.46 15.31
N VAL A 152 23.44 -9.54 14.82
CA VAL A 152 24.15 -10.72 14.32
C VAL A 152 25.04 -10.40 13.11
N ASN A 153 24.58 -9.56 12.19
CA ASN A 153 25.35 -9.14 11.02
C ASN A 153 26.55 -8.26 11.39
N VAL A 154 26.40 -7.39 12.40
CA VAL A 154 27.49 -6.59 12.96
C VAL A 154 28.55 -7.50 13.58
N VAL A 155 28.16 -8.43 14.47
CA VAL A 155 29.09 -9.38 15.10
C VAL A 155 29.84 -10.23 14.07
N ARG A 156 29.17 -10.64 12.97
CA ARG A 156 29.82 -11.37 11.87
C ARG A 156 30.84 -10.51 11.11
N SER A 157 30.55 -9.22 10.94
CA SER A 157 31.44 -8.28 10.24
C SER A 157 32.68 -7.91 11.06
N PHE A 158 32.58 -7.94 12.39
CA PHE A 158 33.68 -7.72 13.33
C PHE A 158 34.45 -9.00 13.72
N GLY A 159 34.28 -10.12 12.98
CA GLY A 159 35.07 -11.34 13.19
C GLY A 159 34.57 -12.30 14.29
N GLY A 160 33.35 -12.09 14.81
CA GLY A 160 32.74 -12.98 15.79
C GLY A 160 32.44 -14.38 15.23
N SER A 161 32.88 -15.41 15.97
CA SER A 161 32.78 -16.81 15.56
C SER A 161 31.36 -17.25 15.20
N SER A 162 31.21 -17.73 13.96
CA SER A 162 29.97 -18.33 13.40
C SER A 162 29.42 -19.50 14.24
N TRP A 163 30.21 -20.05 15.17
CA TRP A 163 29.83 -21.14 16.06
C TRP A 163 28.85 -20.75 17.17
N GLN A 164 28.89 -19.51 17.68
CA GLN A 164 27.92 -19.02 18.68
C GLN A 164 26.56 -18.72 18.04
N VAL A 165 26.55 -18.18 16.81
CA VAL A 165 25.32 -17.95 16.02
C VAL A 165 24.72 -19.28 15.53
N ALA A 166 25.56 -20.24 15.13
CA ALA A 166 25.13 -21.57 14.70
C ALA A 166 24.49 -22.39 15.85
N ARG A 167 24.89 -22.17 17.10
CA ARG A 167 24.35 -22.91 18.27
C ARG A 167 22.89 -22.55 18.55
N ARG A 168 22.45 -21.33 18.22
CA ARG A 168 21.04 -20.89 18.31
C ARG A 168 20.21 -21.39 17.11
N ARG A 169 20.78 -21.35 15.90
CA ARG A 169 20.14 -21.81 14.65
C ARG A 169 19.96 -23.34 14.57
N ARG A 170 20.84 -24.13 15.21
CA ARG A 170 20.83 -25.60 15.17
C ARG A 170 19.63 -26.28 15.87
N ARG A 171 18.89 -25.58 16.75
CA ARG A 171 17.65 -26.15 17.34
C ARG A 171 16.46 -26.14 16.40
N VAL A 172 16.44 -25.26 15.39
CA VAL A 172 15.31 -25.06 14.46
C VAL A 172 15.33 -26.03 13.28
N LEU A 173 16.51 -26.50 12.86
CA LEU A 173 16.64 -27.38 11.68
C LEU A 173 16.25 -28.85 11.92
N ARG A 174 15.81 -29.24 13.13
CA ARG A 174 15.38 -30.62 13.41
C ARG A 174 13.92 -30.92 13.03
N ARG A 175 13.15 -29.96 12.50
CA ARG A 175 11.73 -30.16 12.16
C ARG A 175 11.27 -29.49 10.86
N GLN A 176 12.01 -29.60 9.77
CA GLN A 176 11.41 -29.37 8.45
C GLN A 176 11.15 -30.71 7.74
N PRO A 177 9.92 -31.25 7.77
CA PRO A 177 9.50 -32.16 6.73
C PRO A 177 9.37 -31.34 5.45
N ARG A 178 10.29 -31.54 4.51
CA ARG A 178 10.14 -31.07 3.14
C ARG A 178 8.87 -31.69 2.56
N THR A 179 7.75 -30.99 2.59
CA THR A 179 6.61 -31.33 1.71
C THR A 179 6.85 -30.67 0.36
N ARG A 180 7.75 -31.27 -0.42
CA ARG A 180 7.68 -31.17 -1.89
C ARG A 180 6.42 -31.92 -2.30
N VAL A 181 5.32 -31.20 -2.50
CA VAL A 181 4.13 -31.73 -3.17
C VAL A 181 3.76 -30.75 -4.26
N HIS A 182 4.46 -30.83 -5.38
CA HIS A 182 3.99 -30.33 -6.68
C HIS A 182 4.65 -31.11 -7.82
N ASP A 183 4.81 -32.42 -7.62
CA ASP A 183 5.22 -33.32 -8.68
C ASP A 183 4.42 -34.63 -8.56
N ARG A 184 3.16 -34.59 -9.02
CA ARG A 184 2.34 -35.75 -9.42
C ARG A 184 0.94 -35.34 -9.89
N LEU A 185 0.88 -34.69 -11.04
CA LEU A 185 -0.13 -34.86 -12.10
C LEU A 185 0.66 -34.45 -13.36
N GLY A 186 1.21 -35.34 -14.16
CA GLY A 186 0.50 -36.29 -14.98
C GLY A 186 0.91 -36.03 -16.44
N GLY A 187 1.83 -36.87 -16.93
CA GLY A 187 2.24 -37.13 -18.31
C GLY A 187 1.88 -36.14 -19.44
N VAL A 188 2.86 -35.36 -19.88
CA VAL A 188 3.07 -35.09 -21.31
C VAL A 188 4.53 -35.45 -21.62
N GLN A 189 4.69 -36.62 -22.24
CA GLN A 189 5.95 -37.14 -22.74
C GLN A 189 6.39 -36.29 -23.95
N LEU A 190 7.44 -35.48 -23.82
CA LEU A 190 8.09 -34.89 -25.00
C LEU A 190 9.13 -35.89 -25.55
N PRO A 191 9.10 -36.23 -26.85
CA PRO A 191 10.01 -37.22 -27.43
C PRO A 191 11.45 -36.68 -27.50
N PRO A 192 12.47 -37.54 -27.34
CA PRO A 192 13.85 -37.13 -27.43
C PRO A 192 14.31 -37.20 -28.89
N GLY A 193 14.81 -36.09 -29.45
CA GLY A 193 15.56 -36.19 -30.70
C GLY A 193 15.80 -34.90 -31.47
N ARG A 194 17.10 -34.50 -31.46
CA ARG A 194 17.81 -33.68 -32.48
C ARG A 194 17.37 -32.20 -32.48
N HIS A 195 18.26 -31.22 -32.40
CA HIS A 195 19.38 -30.95 -33.30
C HIS A 195 20.47 -30.19 -32.53
N VAL A 196 21.69 -30.74 -32.45
CA VAL A 196 22.81 -30.42 -33.36
C VAL A 196 23.24 -28.96 -33.25
N ARG A 197 24.36 -28.79 -32.52
CA ARG A 197 25.32 -27.69 -32.64
C ARG A 197 25.53 -27.28 -34.09
N ARG A 198 25.62 -25.97 -34.37
CA ARG A 198 26.66 -25.45 -35.28
C ARG A 198 27.02 -24.00 -34.96
N ARG A 199 28.28 -23.82 -34.58
CA ARG A 199 29.07 -22.58 -34.76
C ARG A 199 29.58 -22.53 -36.21
N ALA A 200 29.75 -21.31 -36.73
CA ALA A 200 30.63 -20.82 -37.82
C ALA A 200 29.82 -19.75 -38.58
N ARG A 201 30.15 -18.45 -38.66
CA ARG A 201 31.42 -17.74 -38.87
C ARG A 201 32.21 -18.28 -40.07
N ALA A 202 31.90 -17.77 -41.27
CA ALA A 202 32.86 -17.36 -42.30
C ALA A 202 32.11 -16.89 -43.57
N ASP A 203 32.43 -15.66 -43.94
CA ASP A 203 32.80 -15.19 -45.28
C ASP A 203 31.75 -15.06 -46.38
N GLY A 204 31.63 -13.80 -46.81
CA GLY A 204 31.05 -13.43 -48.09
C GLY A 204 31.95 -13.84 -49.24
N ALA A 205 31.32 -14.37 -50.27
CA ALA A 205 31.70 -14.28 -51.66
C ALA A 205 30.51 -14.82 -52.45
N LEU A 206 30.40 -14.39 -53.70
CA LEU A 206 29.44 -14.82 -54.72
C LEU A 206 28.18 -13.94 -54.78
N THR A 207 28.27 -12.74 -55.38
CA THR A 207 28.21 -12.52 -56.84
C THR A 207 26.77 -12.76 -57.32
N ARG A 208 25.92 -11.73 -57.41
CA ARG A 208 25.89 -10.73 -58.51
C ARG A 208 25.80 -11.39 -59.90
N ALA A 209 24.73 -12.13 -60.16
CA ALA A 209 24.17 -12.37 -61.48
C ALA A 209 22.81 -13.07 -61.29
N ASP A 210 21.85 -12.78 -62.16
CA ASP A 210 20.52 -13.41 -62.24
C ASP A 210 19.59 -13.03 -61.07
N LEU A 211 18.53 -12.24 -61.21
CA LEU A 211 17.51 -12.21 -62.25
C LEU A 211 16.84 -10.82 -62.17
N LEU A 212 17.15 -9.86 -63.04
CA LEU A 212 16.43 -9.68 -64.31
C LEU A 212 14.95 -10.10 -64.27
N ARG A 213 14.08 -9.23 -63.75
CA ARG A 213 12.92 -8.77 -64.53
C ARG A 213 12.34 -7.44 -64.01
N PRO A 214 12.26 -6.40 -64.86
CA PRO A 214 11.58 -5.15 -64.56
C PRO A 214 10.16 -5.14 -65.17
N GLY A 215 9.26 -4.35 -64.57
CA GLY A 215 8.28 -3.59 -65.34
C GLY A 215 6.79 -3.82 -65.07
N ARG A 216 6.19 -2.71 -64.60
CA ARG A 216 4.95 -2.07 -65.09
C ARG A 216 3.58 -2.43 -64.50
N GLY A 217 2.86 -1.33 -64.20
CA GLY A 217 1.41 -1.21 -64.03
C GLY A 217 1.08 -0.96 -62.56
N GLY A 218 0.62 0.20 -62.09
CA GLY A 218 -0.19 1.26 -62.69
C GLY A 218 -1.22 1.62 -61.59
N ALA A 219 -1.13 2.78 -60.96
CA ALA A 219 -1.87 3.97 -61.37
C ALA A 219 -3.40 3.80 -61.46
N ALA A 220 -4.03 2.89 -60.68
CA ALA A 220 -5.48 2.63 -60.78
C ALA A 220 -6.33 2.89 -59.52
N ASP A 221 -5.78 3.08 -58.32
CA ASP A 221 -6.62 3.12 -57.09
C ASP A 221 -6.84 4.54 -56.51
N ALA A 222 -6.51 5.59 -57.27
CA ALA A 222 -6.68 6.99 -56.85
C ALA A 222 -8.02 7.63 -57.29
N LEU A 223 -9.00 6.87 -57.81
CA LEU A 223 -10.23 7.43 -58.38
C LEU A 223 -11.51 6.63 -58.01
N ALA A 224 -11.77 6.51 -56.71
CA ALA A 224 -13.12 6.28 -56.17
C ALA A 224 -13.22 7.04 -54.83
N ALA A 225 -13.36 8.37 -54.83
CA ALA A 225 -14.65 9.07 -54.93
C ALA A 225 -15.72 8.37 -54.07
N GLY A 226 -16.16 8.92 -52.93
CA GLY A 226 -16.56 10.31 -52.76
C GLY A 226 -18.02 10.46 -53.22
N GLY A 227 -18.93 10.55 -52.27
CA GLY A 227 -20.25 11.16 -52.46
C GLY A 227 -21.44 10.20 -52.59
N ARG A 228 -22.33 10.28 -51.58
CA ARG A 228 -23.81 10.39 -51.65
C ARG A 228 -24.41 9.75 -50.40
N GLU A 229 -24.87 10.56 -49.46
CA GLU A 229 -26.19 11.21 -49.46
C GLU A 229 -27.32 10.21 -49.22
N ASP A 230 -28.02 10.48 -48.12
CA ASP A 230 -29.47 10.48 -48.01
C ASP A 230 -30.23 9.18 -47.69
N VAL A 231 -31.17 9.38 -46.75
CA VAL A 231 -32.58 8.94 -46.79
C VAL A 231 -32.99 7.74 -45.89
N LEU A 232 -33.82 8.11 -44.89
CA LEU A 232 -34.91 7.37 -44.19
C LEU A 232 -34.48 6.40 -43.08
N SER A 233 -35.13 6.30 -41.91
CA SER A 233 -36.56 6.32 -41.57
C SER A 233 -36.68 6.55 -40.05
N VAL A 234 -37.43 7.55 -39.55
CA VAL A 234 -38.80 7.42 -39.00
C VAL A 234 -39.06 6.09 -38.28
N GLY A 235 -39.36 6.19 -36.98
CA GLY A 235 -39.82 5.15 -36.06
C GLY A 235 -39.87 5.69 -34.65
#